data_AF-A0A1M7UWB4-F1
#
_entry.id   AF-A0A1M7UWB4-F1
#
_cell.length_a   1.000
_cell.length_b   1.000
_cell.length_c   1.000
_cell.angle_alpha   90.00
_cell.angle_beta   90.00
_cell.angle_gamma   90.00
#
_symmetry.space_group_name_H-M   'P 1'
#
loop_
_entity.id
_entity.type
_entity.pdbx_description
1 polymer ?
#
loop_
_entity_poly.entity_id
_entity_poly.type
_entity_poly.pdbx_seq_one_letter_code
_entity_poly.pdbx_strand_id
1 'polypeptide(L)'
;MTEAEKRRAEAIWTYRISQEKVLKSLVEKGIFTQEHADYMSDHLFEQLNLLDVPGSHLSSIGEKMVDANWGHSPYISLTDIAREKNGKSPGYLVQSWLRNSNTIEYLRLWEKRFNPNFLDDECEKLIQTIRTSSATLTPKIWISATKAVGIESKAGKNGGTMAHPEIAEAFRAWLFPEVMLEMVKRYRSYQLESDESPAHGNEAES
;
A
#
# COMPACT_ATOMS: atom_id res chain seq x y z
N MET A 1 23.79 -14.29 15.77
CA MET A 1 22.90 -13.54 14.86
C MET A 1 22.17 -12.49 15.65
N THR A 2 22.39 -11.22 15.32
CA THR A 2 21.63 -10.07 15.82
C THR A 2 20.19 -10.14 15.32
N GLU A 3 19.25 -9.48 16.00
CA GLU A 3 17.84 -9.47 15.61
C GLU A 3 17.63 -8.87 14.20
N ALA A 4 18.51 -7.94 13.81
CA ALA A 4 18.55 -7.38 12.47
C ALA A 4 18.95 -8.41 11.41
N GLU A 5 19.92 -9.28 11.70
CA GLU A 5 20.33 -10.37 10.80
C GLU A 5 19.25 -11.44 10.65
N LYS A 6 18.45 -11.69 11.70
CA LYS A 6 17.32 -12.63 11.65
C LYS A 6 16.16 -12.09 10.82
N ARG A 7 15.79 -10.81 10.98
CA ARG A 7 14.73 -10.16 10.18
C ARG A 7 15.12 -10.01 8.72
N ARG A 8 16.40 -9.74 8.43
CA ARG A 8 16.95 -9.76 7.07
C ARG A 8 16.86 -11.15 6.45
N ALA A 9 17.25 -12.19 7.19
CA ALA A 9 17.14 -13.57 6.72
C ALA A 9 15.67 -13.99 6.47
N GLU A 10 14.73 -13.53 7.29
CA GLU A 10 13.30 -13.81 7.14
C GLU A 10 12.65 -13.08 5.96
N ALA A 11 13.02 -11.81 5.72
CA ALA A 11 12.56 -11.05 4.57
C ALA A 11 13.10 -11.64 3.25
N ILE A 12 14.38 -12.02 3.23
CA ILE A 12 15.00 -12.73 2.10
C ILE A 12 14.29 -14.07 1.86
N TRP A 13 14.02 -14.82 2.93
CA TRP A 13 13.34 -16.11 2.84
C TRP A 13 11.89 -15.97 2.32
N THR A 14 11.12 -15.00 2.82
CA THR A 14 9.73 -14.78 2.42
C THR A 14 9.62 -14.30 0.97
N TYR A 15 10.49 -13.38 0.57
CA TYR A 15 10.58 -12.97 -0.82
C TYR A 15 10.92 -14.17 -1.71
N ARG A 16 11.90 -15.01 -1.32
CA ARG A 16 12.32 -16.19 -2.07
C ARG A 16 11.17 -17.19 -2.26
N ILE A 17 10.41 -17.49 -1.20
CA ILE A 17 9.23 -18.36 -1.26
C ILE A 17 8.16 -17.77 -2.19
N SER A 18 7.94 -16.45 -2.15
CA SER A 18 6.97 -15.81 -3.04
C SER A 18 7.39 -15.87 -4.51
N GLN A 19 8.67 -15.66 -4.80
CA GLN A 19 9.23 -15.75 -6.16
C GLN A 19 9.22 -17.19 -6.65
N GLU A 20 9.62 -18.16 -5.84
CA GLU A 20 9.55 -19.58 -6.16
C GLU A 20 8.12 -20.00 -6.51
N LYS A 21 7.11 -19.51 -5.78
CA LYS A 21 5.70 -19.79 -6.07
C LYS A 21 5.25 -19.18 -7.41
N VAL A 22 5.71 -17.97 -7.73
CA VAL A 22 5.40 -17.30 -9.01
C VAL A 22 6.11 -18.01 -10.17
N LEU A 23 7.40 -18.26 -10.06
CA LEU A 23 8.21 -18.95 -11.06
C LEU A 23 7.69 -20.36 -11.32
N LYS A 24 7.34 -21.11 -10.26
CA LYS A 24 6.69 -22.42 -10.38
C LYS A 24 5.34 -22.32 -11.11
N SER A 25 4.52 -21.32 -10.81
CA SER A 25 3.26 -21.11 -11.54
C SER A 25 3.48 -20.76 -13.02
N LEU A 26 4.57 -20.07 -13.36
CA LEU A 26 4.92 -19.74 -14.75
C LEU A 26 5.43 -20.98 -15.51
N VAL A 27 6.17 -21.87 -14.86
CA VAL A 27 6.57 -23.17 -15.42
C VAL A 27 5.36 -24.08 -15.61
N GLU A 28 4.46 -24.16 -14.63
CA GLU A 28 3.21 -24.94 -14.73
C GLU A 28 2.29 -24.46 -15.86
N LYS A 29 2.34 -23.17 -16.19
CA LYS A 29 1.62 -22.58 -17.33
C LYS A 29 2.37 -22.72 -18.67
N GLY A 30 3.55 -23.34 -18.68
CA GLY A 30 4.39 -23.53 -19.86
C GLY A 30 5.01 -22.24 -20.40
N ILE A 31 4.99 -21.15 -19.63
CA ILE A 31 5.54 -19.86 -20.02
C ILE A 31 7.07 -19.89 -19.92
N PHE A 32 7.60 -20.54 -18.87
CA PHE A 32 9.02 -20.79 -18.67
C PHE A 32 9.35 -22.29 -18.70
N THR A 33 10.57 -22.63 -19.09
CA THR A 33 11.14 -23.94 -18.76
C THR A 33 11.69 -23.93 -17.33
N GLN A 34 11.87 -25.10 -16.74
CA GLN A 34 12.42 -25.20 -15.39
C GLN A 34 13.82 -24.57 -15.30
N GLU A 35 14.69 -24.79 -16.30
CA GLU A 35 16.01 -24.15 -16.36
C GLU A 35 15.95 -22.61 -16.39
N HIS A 36 14.99 -22.02 -17.10
CA HIS A 36 14.82 -20.56 -17.12
C HIS A 36 14.31 -20.02 -15.78
N ALA A 37 13.43 -20.76 -15.11
CA ALA A 37 12.94 -20.38 -13.79
C ALA A 37 14.05 -20.45 -12.73
N ASP A 38 14.89 -21.48 -12.79
CA ASP A 38 16.02 -21.66 -11.88
C ASP A 38 17.05 -20.54 -12.08
N TYR A 39 17.41 -20.22 -13.34
CA TYR A 39 18.27 -19.08 -13.67
C TYR A 39 17.73 -17.74 -13.15
N MET A 40 16.43 -17.48 -13.33
CA MET A 40 15.81 -16.24 -12.84
C MET A 40 15.75 -16.17 -11.31
N SER A 41 15.51 -17.29 -10.63
CA SER A 41 15.54 -17.36 -9.17
C SER A 41 16.92 -16.98 -8.62
N ASP A 42 17.98 -17.52 -9.20
CA ASP A 42 19.35 -17.22 -8.78
C ASP A 42 19.73 -15.75 -9.04
N HIS A 43 19.35 -15.21 -10.20
CA HIS A 43 19.59 -13.80 -10.53
C HIS A 43 18.86 -12.83 -9.59
N LEU A 44 17.58 -13.09 -9.27
CA LEU A 44 16.81 -12.25 -8.34
C LEU A 44 17.35 -12.31 -6.90
N PHE A 45 17.89 -13.45 -6.51
CA PHE A 45 18.53 -13.63 -5.20
C PHE A 45 19.83 -12.80 -5.10
N GLU A 46 20.63 -12.76 -6.16
CA GLU A 46 21.81 -11.88 -6.23
C GLU A 46 21.43 -10.39 -6.15
N GLN A 47 20.37 -9.97 -6.84
CA GLN A 47 19.89 -8.57 -6.78
C GLN A 47 19.42 -8.15 -5.37
N LEU A 48 18.80 -9.06 -4.62
CA LEU A 48 18.35 -8.80 -3.26
C LEU A 48 19.49 -8.56 -2.27
N ASN A 49 20.60 -9.27 -2.43
CA ASN A 49 21.78 -9.08 -1.59
C ASN A 49 22.49 -7.75 -1.86
N LEU A 50 22.32 -7.17 -3.04
CA LEU A 50 22.86 -5.85 -3.41
C LEU A 50 22.08 -4.67 -2.79
N LEU A 51 20.81 -4.88 -2.39
CA LEU A 51 19.93 -3.87 -1.77
C LEU A 51 20.06 -3.82 -0.24
N ASP A 52 21.28 -3.73 0.28
CA ASP A 52 21.55 -3.59 1.72
C ASP A 52 21.35 -2.14 2.18
N VAL A 53 20.11 -1.68 2.32
CA VAL A 53 19.80 -0.29 2.72
C VAL A 53 19.96 -0.10 4.24
N PRO A 54 20.93 0.70 4.72
CA PRO A 54 21.09 0.95 6.14
C PRO A 54 19.98 1.89 6.65
N GLY A 55 19.21 1.46 7.66
CA GLY A 55 18.29 2.35 8.42
C GLY A 55 16.78 2.09 8.27
N SER A 56 16.35 0.97 7.69
CA SER A 56 14.92 0.63 7.59
C SER A 56 14.33 0.20 8.96
N HIS A 57 13.98 1.15 9.82
CA HIS A 57 13.14 0.87 10.99
C HIS A 57 11.71 0.52 10.53
N LEU A 58 11.17 -0.61 11.02
CA LEU A 58 9.77 -0.96 10.83
C LEU A 58 8.89 0.16 11.38
N SER A 59 7.84 0.54 10.63
CA SER A 59 6.82 1.44 11.14
C SER A 59 6.01 0.75 12.24
N SER A 60 5.33 1.52 13.11
CA SER A 60 4.42 0.98 14.13
C SER A 60 3.34 0.04 13.55
N ILE A 61 3.02 0.19 12.26
CA ILE A 61 2.11 -0.71 11.53
C ILE A 61 2.81 -2.02 11.18
N GLY A 62 4.06 -1.95 10.69
CA GLY A 62 4.89 -3.12 10.44
C GLY A 62 5.11 -3.96 11.70
N GLU A 63 5.33 -3.31 12.85
CA GLU A 63 5.43 -3.99 14.16
C GLU A 63 4.12 -4.74 14.51
N LYS A 64 2.96 -4.10 14.34
CA LYS A 64 1.65 -4.72 14.62
C LYS A 64 1.28 -5.84 13.65
N MET A 65 1.81 -5.82 12.44
CA MET A 65 1.59 -6.87 11.43
C MET A 65 2.41 -8.14 11.73
N VAL A 66 3.56 -8.01 12.41
CA VAL A 66 4.39 -9.15 12.83
C VAL A 66 3.75 -9.89 14.02
N ASP A 67 3.10 -9.16 14.94
CA ASP A 67 2.47 -9.75 16.13
C ASP A 67 1.12 -10.44 15.82
N ALA A 68 0.46 -10.07 14.73
CA ALA A 68 -0.83 -10.63 14.32
C ALA A 68 -0.66 -11.69 13.21
N ASN A 69 -0.39 -12.92 13.61
CA ASN A 69 -0.44 -14.11 12.75
C ASN A 69 -1.75 -14.18 11.92
N TRP A 70 -1.80 -13.70 10.66
CA TRP A 70 -2.75 -14.16 9.64
C TRP A 70 -2.52 -13.54 8.24
N GLY A 71 -2.83 -14.29 7.19
CA GLY A 71 -2.84 -13.88 5.77
C GLY A 71 -3.93 -12.86 5.37
N HIS A 72 -4.19 -11.87 6.22
CA HIS A 72 -4.97 -10.68 5.90
C HIS A 72 -4.29 -9.48 6.56
N SER A 73 -3.80 -8.55 5.75
CA SER A 73 -3.32 -7.25 6.24
C SER A 73 -4.44 -6.60 7.07
N PRO A 74 -4.25 -6.34 8.38
CA PRO A 74 -5.32 -5.84 9.22
C PRO A 74 -5.67 -4.43 8.76
N TYR A 75 -6.93 -4.22 8.38
CA TYR A 75 -7.43 -2.88 8.07
C TYR A 75 -7.18 -1.97 9.27
N ILE A 76 -6.83 -0.72 8.98
CA ILE A 76 -6.50 0.30 9.97
C ILE A 76 -7.72 1.21 10.17
N SER A 77 -8.01 1.54 11.43
CA SER A 77 -9.14 2.40 11.79
C SER A 77 -8.88 3.87 11.46
N LEU A 78 -9.52 4.39 10.41
CA LEU A 78 -9.51 5.82 10.09
C LEU A 78 -10.15 6.65 11.22
N THR A 79 -11.11 6.05 11.94
CA THR A 79 -11.80 6.74 13.03
C THR A 79 -10.89 6.93 14.24
N ASP A 80 -9.99 5.98 14.51
CA ASP A 80 -9.00 6.12 15.58
C ASP A 80 -7.93 7.14 15.18
N ILE A 81 -7.44 7.11 13.94
CA ILE A 81 -6.53 8.14 13.39
C ILE A 81 -7.16 9.54 13.51
N ALA A 82 -8.44 9.67 13.15
CA ALA A 82 -9.16 10.94 13.27
C ALA A 82 -9.28 11.41 14.73
N ARG A 83 -9.43 10.46 15.68
CA ARG A 83 -9.53 10.75 17.11
C ARG A 83 -8.24 11.33 17.69
N GLU A 84 -7.08 10.94 17.15
CA GLU A 84 -5.77 11.53 17.50
C GLU A 84 -5.74 13.05 17.24
N LYS A 85 -6.42 13.53 16.18
CA LYS A 85 -6.51 14.97 15.85
C LYS A 85 -7.66 15.67 16.56
N ASN A 86 -8.86 15.08 16.54
CA ASN A 86 -10.06 15.65 17.14
C ASN A 86 -10.97 14.57 17.72
N GLY A 87 -10.97 14.47 19.05
CA GLY A 87 -11.75 13.48 19.78
C GLY A 87 -13.28 13.65 19.70
N LYS A 88 -13.78 14.86 19.38
CA LYS A 88 -15.23 15.15 19.46
C LYS A 88 -16.02 14.66 18.26
N SER A 89 -15.41 14.62 17.07
CA SER A 89 -16.11 14.31 15.82
C SER A 89 -15.22 13.59 14.79
N PRO A 90 -14.68 12.40 15.10
CA PRO A 90 -13.77 11.69 14.20
C PRO A 90 -14.43 11.33 12.85
N GLY A 91 -15.73 11.01 12.85
CA GLY A 91 -16.47 10.74 11.61
C GLY A 91 -16.55 11.94 10.67
N TYR A 92 -16.56 13.17 11.20
CA TYR A 92 -16.58 14.38 10.37
C TYR A 92 -15.26 14.57 9.63
N LEU A 93 -14.12 14.22 10.23
CA LEU A 93 -12.81 14.28 9.57
C LEU A 93 -12.73 13.30 8.39
N VAL A 94 -13.22 12.06 8.58
CA VAL A 94 -13.29 11.07 7.49
C VAL A 94 -14.21 11.55 6.36
N GLN A 95 -15.37 12.13 6.68
CA GLN A 95 -16.25 12.73 5.68
C GLN A 95 -15.59 13.93 4.98
N SER A 96 -14.84 14.76 5.72
CA SER A 96 -14.15 15.91 5.15
C SER A 96 -13.04 15.50 4.19
N TRP A 97 -12.35 14.41 4.48
CA TRP A 97 -11.38 13.82 3.58
C TRP A 97 -12.03 13.35 2.28
N LEU A 98 -13.16 12.63 2.36
CA LEU A 98 -13.92 12.18 1.19
C LEU A 98 -14.59 13.31 0.38
N ARG A 99 -14.61 14.55 0.86
CA ARG A 99 -15.05 15.71 0.05
C ARG A 99 -13.94 16.24 -0.87
N ASN A 100 -12.68 15.84 -0.64
CA ASN A 100 -11.56 16.31 -1.43
C ASN A 100 -11.48 15.55 -2.77
N SER A 101 -11.43 16.26 -3.89
CA SER A 101 -11.36 15.65 -5.23
C SER A 101 -10.16 14.73 -5.41
N ASN A 102 -8.98 15.14 -4.93
CA ASN A 102 -7.75 14.36 -5.05
C ASN A 102 -7.84 13.08 -4.22
N THR A 103 -8.55 13.13 -3.08
CA THR A 103 -8.81 11.92 -2.28
C THR A 103 -9.68 10.94 -3.04
N ILE A 104 -10.74 11.40 -3.71
CA ILE A 104 -11.60 10.51 -4.49
C ILE A 104 -10.87 9.90 -5.68
N GLU A 105 -10.06 10.69 -6.39
CA GLU A 105 -9.24 10.15 -7.48
C GLU A 105 -8.19 9.15 -6.98
N TYR A 106 -7.56 9.41 -5.83
CA TYR A 106 -6.65 8.47 -5.20
C TYR A 106 -7.34 7.14 -4.86
N LEU A 107 -8.52 7.20 -4.23
CA LEU A 107 -9.31 6.01 -3.91
C LEU A 107 -9.74 5.26 -5.17
N ARG A 108 -10.22 5.97 -6.18
CA ARG A 108 -10.57 5.39 -7.49
C ARG A 108 -9.39 4.67 -8.12
N LEU A 109 -8.20 5.28 -8.12
CA LEU A 109 -6.98 4.67 -8.65
C LEU A 109 -6.60 3.39 -7.90
N TRP A 110 -6.66 3.43 -6.56
CA TRP A 110 -6.39 2.28 -5.73
C TRP A 110 -7.35 1.14 -6.02
N GLU A 111 -8.66 1.42 -6.07
CA GLU A 111 -9.69 0.43 -6.35
C GLU A 111 -9.53 -0.16 -7.76
N LYS A 112 -9.28 0.66 -8.79
CA LYS A 112 -9.03 0.15 -10.15
C LYS A 112 -7.84 -0.81 -10.23
N ARG A 113 -6.83 -0.61 -9.39
CA ARG A 113 -5.61 -1.44 -9.39
C ARG A 113 -5.78 -2.73 -8.60
N PHE A 114 -6.53 -2.70 -7.49
CA PHE A 114 -6.55 -3.80 -6.52
C PHE A 114 -7.92 -4.46 -6.33
N ASN A 115 -8.98 -3.92 -6.92
CA ASN A 115 -10.35 -4.42 -6.82
C ASN A 115 -10.94 -4.72 -8.20
N PRO A 116 -10.95 -5.99 -8.66
CA PRO A 116 -11.50 -6.37 -9.96
C PRO A 116 -13.02 -6.18 -10.06
N ASN A 117 -13.73 -5.98 -8.94
CA ASN A 117 -15.18 -5.79 -8.91
C ASN A 117 -15.59 -4.32 -8.81
N PHE A 118 -14.63 -3.39 -8.88
CA PHE A 118 -14.89 -1.95 -8.79
C PHE A 118 -15.69 -1.44 -9.99
N LEU A 119 -16.72 -0.64 -9.71
CA LEU A 119 -17.61 -0.07 -10.73
C LEU A 119 -17.18 1.35 -11.08
N ASP A 120 -16.23 1.48 -12.02
CA ASP A 120 -15.65 2.77 -12.41
C ASP A 120 -16.67 3.75 -13.03
N ASP A 121 -17.60 3.23 -13.84
CA ASP A 121 -18.66 4.04 -14.45
C ASP A 121 -19.64 4.60 -13.41
N GLU A 122 -19.95 3.81 -12.37
CA GLU A 122 -20.80 4.26 -11.26
C GLU A 122 -20.06 5.26 -10.35
N CYS A 123 -18.75 5.09 -10.20
CA CYS A 123 -17.89 6.07 -9.53
C CYS A 123 -17.96 7.43 -10.24
N GLU A 124 -17.86 7.47 -11.56
CA GLU A 124 -17.94 8.72 -12.34
C GLU A 124 -19.30 9.41 -12.15
N LYS A 125 -20.41 8.64 -12.25
CA LYS A 125 -21.77 9.16 -12.00
C LYS A 125 -21.91 9.70 -10.58
N LEU A 126 -21.35 9.01 -9.58
CA LEU A 126 -21.38 9.42 -8.19
C LEU A 126 -20.64 10.74 -7.99
N ILE A 127 -19.43 10.88 -8.55
CA ILE A 127 -18.64 12.12 -8.51
C ILE A 127 -19.42 13.29 -9.10
N GLN A 128 -20.01 13.07 -10.29
CA GLN A 128 -20.82 14.10 -10.94
C GLN A 128 -22.03 14.50 -10.08
N THR A 129 -22.72 13.51 -9.50
CA THR A 129 -23.86 13.74 -8.62
C THR A 129 -23.49 14.59 -7.41
N ILE A 130 -22.38 14.30 -6.74
CA ILE A 130 -21.90 15.04 -5.57
C ILE A 130 -21.59 16.50 -5.92
N ARG A 131 -20.95 16.72 -7.08
CA ARG A 131 -20.63 18.06 -7.57
C ARG A 131 -21.88 18.90 -7.84
N THR A 132 -22.94 18.29 -8.37
CA THR A 132 -24.17 19.01 -8.73
C THR A 132 -25.16 19.15 -7.56
N SER A 133 -25.29 18.15 -6.70
CA SER A 133 -26.34 18.09 -5.67
C SER A 133 -25.96 18.67 -4.31
N SER A 134 -24.70 19.08 -4.11
CA SER A 134 -24.14 19.43 -2.78
C SER A 134 -24.30 18.32 -1.72
N ALA A 135 -24.63 17.10 -2.14
CA ALA A 135 -24.78 15.97 -1.24
C ALA A 135 -23.42 15.58 -0.63
N THR A 136 -23.41 15.22 0.65
CA THR A 136 -22.17 14.78 1.31
C THR A 136 -21.88 13.32 1.00
N LEU A 137 -20.71 13.06 0.40
CA LEU A 137 -20.23 11.69 0.25
C LEU A 137 -19.83 11.11 1.61
N THR A 138 -20.35 9.92 1.91
CA THR A 138 -19.99 9.15 3.10
C THR A 138 -19.30 7.85 2.68
N PRO A 139 -18.49 7.21 3.56
CA PRO A 139 -17.88 5.92 3.27
C PRO A 139 -18.91 4.87 2.83
N LYS A 140 -20.10 4.87 3.46
CA LYS A 140 -21.18 3.94 3.09
C LYS A 140 -21.69 4.16 1.68
N ILE A 141 -21.92 5.42 1.28
CA ILE A 141 -22.37 5.76 -0.08
C ILE A 141 -21.31 5.36 -1.11
N TRP A 142 -20.04 5.65 -0.83
CA TRP A 142 -18.91 5.25 -1.66
C TRP A 142 -18.91 3.74 -1.89
N ILE A 143 -18.90 2.95 -0.82
CA ILE A 143 -18.89 1.48 -0.87
C ILE A 143 -20.10 0.94 -1.63
N SER A 144 -21.31 1.41 -1.30
CA SER A 144 -22.54 0.88 -1.90
C SER A 144 -22.65 1.15 -3.39
N ALA A 145 -22.17 2.31 -3.85
CA ALA A 145 -22.27 2.69 -5.25
C ALA A 145 -21.18 2.05 -6.11
N THR A 146 -19.96 1.94 -5.60
CA THR A 146 -18.80 1.56 -6.41
C THR A 146 -18.29 0.14 -6.17
N LYS A 147 -18.83 -0.57 -5.17
CA LYS A 147 -18.29 -1.84 -4.66
C LYS A 147 -16.84 -1.75 -4.19
N ALA A 148 -16.45 -0.57 -3.70
CA ALA A 148 -15.13 -0.35 -3.12
C ALA A 148 -14.85 -1.33 -1.97
N VAL A 149 -13.62 -1.86 -1.93
CA VAL A 149 -13.16 -2.79 -0.87
C VAL A 149 -12.08 -2.16 0.00
N GLY A 150 -11.42 -1.10 -0.46
CA GLY A 150 -10.33 -0.44 0.26
C GLY A 150 -10.77 0.30 1.52
N ILE A 151 -12.06 0.56 1.67
CA ILE A 151 -12.68 1.17 2.86
C ILE A 151 -13.85 0.29 3.33
N GLU A 152 -13.93 0.03 4.63
CA GLU A 152 -15.10 -0.58 5.27
C GLU A 152 -15.73 0.41 6.26
N SER A 153 -17.07 0.38 6.38
CA SER A 153 -17.78 1.20 7.36
C SER A 153 -18.83 0.40 8.11
N LYS A 154 -18.64 0.24 9.42
CA LYS A 154 -19.56 -0.45 10.34
C LYS A 154 -20.21 0.56 11.29
N ALA A 155 -21.51 0.42 11.54
CA ALA A 155 -22.22 1.24 12.53
C ALA A 155 -22.26 0.52 13.90
N GLY A 156 -22.43 1.29 14.98
CA GLY A 156 -22.64 0.75 16.33
C GLY A 156 -21.49 1.04 17.31
N LYS A 157 -21.58 0.47 18.51
CA LYS A 157 -20.67 0.72 19.66
C LYS A 157 -19.20 0.36 19.38
N ASN A 158 -18.98 -0.65 18.52
CA ASN A 158 -17.65 -1.04 18.01
C ASN A 158 -17.54 -0.75 16.49
N GLY A 159 -18.35 0.18 16.00
CA GLY A 159 -18.33 0.63 14.62
C GLY A 159 -17.21 1.63 14.35
N GLY A 160 -17.08 2.01 13.09
CA GLY A 160 -16.04 2.90 12.63
C GLY A 160 -15.84 2.75 11.12
N THR A 161 -14.97 3.59 10.60
CA THR A 161 -14.45 3.46 9.24
C THR A 161 -13.06 2.87 9.32
N MET A 162 -12.88 1.71 8.68
CA MET A 162 -11.61 0.99 8.55
C MET A 162 -11.13 1.12 7.11
N ALA A 163 -9.83 1.05 6.87
CA ALA A 163 -9.29 1.10 5.52
C ALA A 163 -8.04 0.24 5.36
N HIS A 164 -7.73 -0.13 4.11
CA HIS A 164 -6.46 -0.73 3.76
C HIS A 164 -5.28 0.15 4.24
N PRO A 165 -4.13 -0.42 4.67
CA PRO A 165 -3.04 0.38 5.24
C PRO A 165 -2.57 1.55 4.37
N GLU A 166 -2.42 1.36 3.05
CA GLU A 166 -2.03 2.44 2.13
C GLU A 166 -3.06 3.58 2.07
N ILE A 167 -4.35 3.25 2.16
CA ILE A 167 -5.44 4.22 2.21
C ILE A 167 -5.43 4.95 3.56
N ALA A 168 -5.17 4.22 4.65
CA ALA A 168 -5.06 4.80 5.98
C ALA A 168 -3.86 5.73 6.13
N GLU A 169 -2.73 5.40 5.51
CA GLU A 169 -1.56 6.27 5.46
C GLU A 169 -1.80 7.52 4.62
N ALA A 170 -2.51 7.40 3.49
CA ALA A 170 -2.94 8.57 2.72
C ALA A 170 -3.87 9.49 3.53
N PHE A 171 -4.81 8.92 4.30
CA PHE A 171 -5.65 9.68 5.22
C PHE A 171 -4.83 10.37 6.32
N ARG A 172 -3.86 9.66 6.92
CA ARG A 172 -2.97 10.20 7.95
C ARG A 172 -2.14 11.36 7.40
N ALA A 173 -1.54 11.21 6.21
CA ALA A 173 -0.78 12.28 5.55
C ALA A 173 -1.65 13.51 5.26
N TRP A 174 -2.89 13.31 4.83
CA TRP A 174 -3.85 14.41 4.65
C TRP A 174 -4.19 15.12 5.97
N LEU A 175 -4.33 14.38 7.06
CA LEU A 175 -4.75 14.90 8.37
C LEU A 175 -3.60 15.57 9.15
N PHE A 176 -2.37 15.08 8.96
CA PHE A 176 -1.16 15.48 9.68
C PHE A 176 -0.08 15.95 8.69
N PRO A 177 0.08 17.27 8.48
CA PRO A 177 1.04 17.83 7.52
C PRO A 177 2.49 17.34 7.72
N GLU A 178 2.89 17.08 8.96
CA GLU A 178 4.19 16.53 9.31
C GLU A 178 4.43 15.13 8.71
N VAL A 179 3.39 14.29 8.63
CA VAL A 179 3.47 12.96 7.99
C VAL A 179 3.63 13.12 6.48
N MET A 180 2.87 14.03 5.86
CA MET A 180 3.01 14.31 4.43
C MET A 180 4.41 14.84 4.08
N LEU A 181 4.95 15.76 4.89
CA LEU A 181 6.30 16.28 4.68
C LEU A 181 7.35 15.17 4.76
N GLU A 182 7.22 14.27 5.73
CA GLU A 182 8.12 13.13 5.90
C GLU A 182 8.04 12.16 4.71
N MET A 183 6.83 11.86 4.21
CA MET A 183 6.64 11.04 3.01
C MET A 183 7.32 11.65 1.78
N VAL A 184 7.17 12.97 1.57
CA VAL A 184 7.82 13.68 0.45
C VAL A 184 9.34 13.63 0.58
N LYS A 185 9.89 13.85 1.78
CA LYS A 185 11.34 13.76 2.02
C LYS A 185 11.87 12.37 1.67
N ARG A 186 11.22 11.32 2.19
CA ARG A 186 11.60 9.93 1.90
C ARG A 186 11.55 9.64 0.40
N TYR A 187 10.47 10.02 -0.28
CA TYR A 187 10.37 9.83 -1.73
C TYR A 187 11.52 10.50 -2.49
N ARG A 188 11.90 11.74 -2.12
CA ARG A 188 13.03 12.43 -2.75
C ARG A 188 14.37 11.74 -2.48
N SER A 189 14.60 11.27 -1.25
CA SER A 189 15.81 10.50 -0.92
C SER A 189 15.92 9.23 -1.76
N TYR A 190 14.83 8.47 -1.89
CA TYR A 190 14.81 7.26 -2.74
C TYR A 190 15.15 7.54 -4.22
N GLN A 191 14.70 8.66 -4.78
CA GLN A 191 15.01 9.02 -6.18
C GLN A 191 16.50 9.34 -6.37
N LEU A 192 17.11 10.03 -5.39
CA LEU A 192 18.54 10.35 -5.43
C LEU A 192 19.40 9.08 -5.31
N GLU A 193 18.99 8.14 -4.47
CA GLU A 193 19.67 6.84 -4.31
C GLU A 193 19.53 5.95 -5.57
N SER A 194 18.40 6.03 -6.30
CA SER A 194 18.23 5.30 -7.56
C SER A 194 19.06 5.86 -8.71
N ASP A 195 19.33 7.17 -8.71
CA ASP A 195 20.12 7.84 -9.75
C ASP A 195 21.63 7.62 -9.60
N GLU A 196 22.11 7.19 -8.41
CA GLU A 196 23.53 6.95 -8.11
C GLU A 196 24.00 5.50 -8.37
N SER A 197 23.16 4.61 -8.91
CA SER A 197 23.57 3.25 -9.28
C SER A 197 24.54 3.26 -10.49
N PRO A 198 25.77 2.72 -10.38
CA PRO A 198 26.81 2.96 -11.36
C PRO A 198 26.58 2.19 -12.67
N ALA A 199 26.65 2.90 -13.79
CA ALA A 199 26.96 2.32 -15.08
C ALA A 199 28.35 1.65 -15.00
N HIS A 200 28.40 0.33 -14.86
CA HIS A 200 29.62 -0.46 -15.05
C HIS A 200 29.37 -1.53 -16.09
N GLY A 201 30.10 -1.45 -17.20
CA GLY A 201 30.33 -2.57 -18.11
C GLY A 201 30.58 -2.17 -19.56
N ASN A 202 31.84 -2.31 -19.97
CA ASN A 202 32.39 -2.42 -21.33
C ASN A 202 32.74 -1.07 -21.97
N GLU A 203 34.00 -0.78 -22.32
CA GLU A 203 34.94 -1.66 -23.01
C GLU A 203 36.36 -1.59 -22.41
N ALA A 204 36.86 -2.76 -22.01
CA ALA A 204 38.27 -3.10 -22.11
C ALA A 204 38.32 -4.47 -22.79
N GLU A 205 38.56 -4.50 -24.10
CA GLU A 205 39.30 -5.56 -24.81
C GLU A 205 39.34 -5.27 -26.31
N SER A 206 40.49 -4.80 -26.79
CA SER A 206 41.26 -5.29 -27.98
C SER A 206 42.08 -4.17 -28.62
#